data_AF-A0A7H4N5F9-F1
#
_entry.id   AF-A0A7H4N5F9-F1
#
_cell.length_a   1.000
_cell.length_b   1.000
_cell.length_c   1.000
_cell.angle_alpha   90.00
_cell.angle_beta   90.00
_cell.angle_gamma   90.00
#
_symmetry.space_group_name_H-M   'P 1'
#
loop_
_entity.id
_entity.type
_entity.pdbx_description
1 polymer ?
#
loop_
_entity_poly.entity_id
_entity_poly.type
_entity_poly.pdbx_seq_one_letter_code
_entity_poly.pdbx_strand_id
1 'polypeptide(L)'
;MQDKSIGDGQRVYINKDASLSLDTRSFYLELTVNREAMQALFCRVPTYLGESTAQDLSSVLNYSMGSYYNKYENTDSASSYLTLDNTWSLREHHLNFNGSLYGIGTSNQQSKLYRSMYERDYQGRRLAMGWWIPGICNRSPA
;
A
#
# COMPACT_ATOMS: atom_id res chain seq x y z
N MET A 1 -22.28 13.98 19.00
CA MET A 1 -21.02 14.66 19.38
C MET A 1 -21.36 16.13 19.51
N GLN A 2 -21.11 16.74 20.66
CA GLN A 2 -21.60 18.09 20.97
C GLN A 2 -20.53 19.10 20.57
N ASP A 3 -20.80 19.94 19.56
CA ASP A 3 -19.88 20.98 19.13
C ASP A 3 -19.72 22.02 20.24
N LYS A 4 -18.52 22.06 20.83
CA LYS A 4 -18.15 23.02 21.86
C LYS A 4 -17.27 24.08 21.22
N SER A 5 -17.87 25.20 20.85
CA SER A 5 -17.16 26.34 20.25
C SER A 5 -16.04 26.81 21.17
N ILE A 6 -14.85 27.05 20.62
CA ILE A 6 -13.75 27.76 21.27
C ILE A 6 -14.12 29.25 21.29
N GLY A 7 -15.10 29.63 22.11
CA GLY A 7 -15.51 31.04 22.26
C GLY A 7 -14.48 31.81 23.07
N ASP A 8 -14.08 33.00 22.58
CA ASP A 8 -13.25 34.12 23.11
C ASP A 8 -12.10 33.88 24.11
N GLY A 9 -12.11 32.81 24.90
CA GLY A 9 -10.95 32.25 25.57
C GLY A 9 -10.36 31.13 24.72
N GLN A 10 -9.06 31.22 24.43
CA GLN A 10 -8.24 30.24 23.71
C GLN A 10 -8.15 28.85 24.40
N ARG A 11 -9.10 28.49 25.28
CA ARG A 11 -9.10 27.27 26.09
C ARG A 11 -10.49 26.67 26.22
N VAL A 12 -10.63 25.40 25.84
CA VAL A 12 -11.82 24.57 26.02
C VAL A 12 -11.57 23.48 27.03
N TYR A 13 -12.44 23.40 28.05
CA TYR A 13 -12.45 22.30 29.00
C TYR A 13 -13.20 21.10 28.41
N ILE A 14 -12.50 19.96 28.25
CA ILE A 14 -13.07 18.70 27.77
C ILE A 14 -13.78 17.98 28.91
N ASN A 15 -13.12 17.87 30.07
CA ASN A 15 -13.70 17.35 31.32
C ASN A 15 -12.96 17.97 32.52
N LYS A 16 -13.25 17.50 33.75
CA LYS A 16 -12.61 18.01 34.98
C LYS A 16 -11.09 17.75 35.06
N ASP A 17 -10.57 16.83 34.24
CA ASP A 17 -9.19 16.35 34.26
C ASP A 17 -8.41 16.69 32.97
N ALA A 18 -9.04 17.38 32.00
CA ALA A 18 -8.45 17.69 30.69
C ALA A 18 -8.96 19.01 30.11
N SER A 19 -8.01 19.88 29.72
CA SER A 19 -8.28 21.14 29.01
C SER A 19 -7.43 21.24 27.75
N LEU A 20 -8.03 21.73 26.67
CA LEU A 20 -7.39 21.98 25.39
C LEU A 20 -7.23 23.49 25.20
N SER A 21 -6.02 23.95 24.95
CA SER A 21 -5.72 25.35 24.63
C SER A 21 -5.26 25.47 23.18
N LEU A 22 -5.84 26.39 22.42
CA LEU A 22 -5.44 26.70 21.06
C LEU A 22 -5.02 28.16 20.98
N ASP A 23 -3.73 28.40 20.83
CA ASP A 23 -3.22 29.72 20.46
C ASP A 23 -3.30 29.88 18.94
N THR A 24 -4.26 30.68 18.49
CA THR A 24 -4.51 30.93 17.07
C THR A 24 -3.51 31.90 16.44
N ARG A 25 -2.67 32.58 17.22
CA ARG A 25 -1.62 33.47 16.70
C ARG A 25 -0.35 32.71 16.34
N SER A 26 -0.04 31.67 17.11
CA SER A 26 1.14 30.82 16.92
C SER A 26 0.81 29.43 16.33
N PHE A 27 -0.48 29.14 16.07
CA PHE A 27 -0.97 27.82 15.66
C PHE A 27 -0.52 26.69 16.61
N TYR A 28 -0.40 27.00 17.91
CA TYR A 28 0.05 26.06 18.92
C TYR A 28 -1.15 25.46 19.65
N LEU A 29 -1.25 24.13 19.63
CA LEU A 29 -2.29 23.36 20.30
C LEU A 29 -1.69 22.62 21.50
N GLU A 30 -2.20 22.91 22.70
CA GLU A 30 -1.77 22.30 23.96
C GLU A 30 -2.92 21.54 24.62
N LEU A 31 -2.72 20.25 24.92
CA LEU A 31 -3.65 19.44 25.71
C LEU A 31 -3.07 19.21 27.10
N THR A 32 -3.61 19.89 28.11
CA THR A 32 -3.24 19.70 29.50
C THR A 32 -4.13 18.62 30.12
N VAL A 33 -3.54 17.55 30.65
CA VAL A 33 -4.26 16.44 31.30
C VAL A 33 -3.68 16.19 32.68
N ASN A 34 -4.53 15.87 33.65
CA ASN A 34 -4.10 15.48 34.99
C ASN A 34 -3.28 14.16 34.92
N ARG A 35 -2.16 14.10 35.65
CA ARG A 35 -1.26 12.93 35.70
C ARG A 35 -1.99 11.62 36.07
N GLU A 36 -3.02 11.71 36.91
CA GLU A 36 -3.84 10.57 37.33
C GLU A 36 -4.72 10.03 36.20
N ALA A 37 -5.19 10.91 35.30
CA ALA A 37 -5.92 10.54 34.08
C ALA A 37 -5.01 10.11 32.93
N MET A 38 -3.70 10.40 33.02
CA MET A 38 -2.65 9.93 32.11
C MET A 38 -2.12 8.52 32.45
N GLN A 39 -2.63 7.86 33.50
CA GLN A 39 -2.28 6.47 33.73
C GLN A 39 -2.69 5.65 32.49
N ALA A 40 -1.67 5.15 31.79
CA ALA A 40 -1.83 4.35 30.59
C ALA A 40 -2.62 3.08 30.93
N LEU A 41 -3.95 3.18 30.82
CA LEU A 41 -4.74 2.04 30.45
C LEU A 41 -4.13 1.60 29.12
N PHE A 42 -3.33 0.53 29.16
CA PHE A 42 -2.89 -0.24 28.01
C PHE A 42 -4.13 -0.85 27.35
N CYS A 43 -5.03 -0.01 26.85
CA CYS A 43 -6.02 -0.39 25.90
C CYS A 43 -5.21 -0.58 24.62
N ARG A 44 -4.88 -1.84 24.32
CA ARG A 44 -4.51 -2.22 22.97
C ARG A 44 -5.63 -1.70 22.09
N VAL A 45 -5.44 -0.54 21.47
CA VAL A 45 -6.39 0.02 20.52
C VAL A 45 -6.62 -1.11 19.54
N PRO A 46 -7.82 -1.72 19.48
CA PRO A 46 -8.07 -2.64 18.39
C PRO A 46 -7.92 -1.76 17.17
N THR A 47 -6.86 -1.99 16.39
CA THR A 47 -6.75 -1.46 15.04
C THR A 47 -7.84 -2.17 14.25
N TYR A 48 -9.10 -1.80 14.51
CA TYR A 48 -10.15 -1.88 13.52
C TYR A 48 -9.66 -0.92 12.46
N LEU A 49 -8.90 -1.46 11.51
CA LEU A 49 -8.82 -0.89 10.18
C LEU A 49 -10.28 -0.68 9.80
N GLY A 50 -10.72 0.58 9.80
CA GLY A 50 -12.08 0.93 9.43
C GLY A 50 -12.33 0.54 7.98
N GLU A 51 -13.55 0.81 7.51
CA GLU A 51 -13.92 0.61 6.11
C GLU A 51 -12.82 1.11 5.16
N SER A 52 -12.49 0.30 4.14
CA SER A 52 -11.41 0.64 3.20
C SER A 52 -11.62 2.03 2.61
N THR A 53 -10.61 2.89 2.74
CA THR A 53 -10.64 4.25 2.19
C THR A 53 -10.59 4.25 0.66
N ALA A 54 -10.16 3.14 0.05
CA ALA A 54 -10.14 2.94 -1.39
C ALA A 54 -11.45 2.27 -1.86
N GLN A 55 -12.49 3.06 -2.08
CA GLN A 55 -13.79 2.53 -2.51
C GLN A 55 -13.83 2.15 -3.99
N ASP A 56 -12.94 2.76 -4.79
CA ASP A 56 -12.91 2.63 -6.25
C ASP A 56 -12.00 1.51 -6.74
N LEU A 57 -12.34 0.96 -7.91
CA LEU A 57 -11.48 0.02 -8.62
C LEU A 57 -10.27 0.79 -9.17
N SER A 58 -9.08 0.41 -8.72
CA SER A 58 -7.82 0.95 -9.21
C SER A 58 -6.95 -0.14 -9.83
N SER A 59 -6.15 0.24 -10.82
CA SER A 59 -5.24 -0.68 -11.50
C SER A 59 -3.92 0.00 -11.79
N VAL A 60 -2.82 -0.67 -11.48
CA VAL A 60 -1.47 -0.25 -11.86
C VAL A 60 -0.90 -1.29 -12.82
N LEU A 61 -0.66 -0.87 -14.07
CA LEU A 61 -0.01 -1.69 -15.10
C LEU A 61 1.38 -1.14 -15.38
N ASN A 62 2.41 -1.93 -15.06
CA ASN A 62 3.79 -1.67 -15.43
C ASN A 62 4.17 -2.59 -16.58
N TYR A 63 4.65 -2.02 -17.68
CA TYR A 63 5.17 -2.75 -18.82
C TYR A 63 6.60 -2.32 -19.10
N SER A 64 7.47 -3.27 -19.41
CA SER A 64 8.83 -2.99 -19.88
C SER A 64 9.12 -3.86 -21.08
N MET A 65 9.56 -3.23 -22.17
CA MET A 65 9.94 -3.93 -23.38
C MET A 65 11.35 -3.50 -23.80
N GLY A 66 12.12 -4.46 -24.28
CA GLY A 66 13.44 -4.21 -24.82
C GLY A 66 13.75 -5.20 -25.92
N SER A 67 14.47 -4.73 -26.94
CA SER A 67 14.98 -5.59 -28.00
C SER A 67 16.45 -5.33 -28.16
N TYR A 68 17.22 -6.40 -28.26
CA TYR A 68 18.65 -6.33 -28.51
C TYR A 68 18.98 -7.24 -29.69
N TYR A 69 19.87 -6.74 -30.54
CA TYR A 69 20.35 -7.44 -31.71
C TYR A 69 21.86 -7.59 -31.59
N ASN A 70 22.32 -8.83 -31.58
CA ASN A 70 23.74 -9.16 -31.57
C ASN A 70 24.08 -9.83 -32.90
N LYS A 71 25.05 -9.24 -33.61
CA LYS A 71 25.62 -9.79 -34.83
C LYS A 71 27.03 -10.29 -34.54
N TYR A 72 27.21 -11.61 -34.59
CA TYR A 72 28.51 -12.26 -34.50
C TYR A 72 28.82 -12.92 -35.85
N GLU A 73 30.10 -13.11 -36.20
CA GLU A 73 30.58 -13.44 -37.56
C GLU A 73 29.80 -14.55 -38.32
N ASN A 74 29.14 -15.47 -37.62
CA ASN A 74 28.30 -16.53 -38.20
C ASN A 74 26.92 -16.71 -37.52
N THR A 75 26.53 -15.83 -36.60
CA THR A 75 25.26 -15.95 -35.87
C THR A 75 24.63 -14.60 -35.62
N ASP A 76 23.44 -14.40 -36.20
CA ASP A 76 22.57 -13.28 -35.90
C ASP A 76 21.59 -13.68 -34.78
N SER A 77 21.72 -13.07 -33.60
CA SER A 77 20.81 -13.29 -32.47
C SER A 77 20.01 -12.02 -32.19
N ALA A 78 18.75 -12.00 -32.63
CA ALA A 78 17.77 -11.01 -32.19
C ALA A 78 17.03 -11.58 -30.98
N SER A 79 16.98 -10.83 -29.89
CA SER A 79 16.25 -11.23 -28.69
C SER A 79 15.46 -10.05 -28.16
N SER A 80 14.17 -10.27 -28.00
CA SER A 80 13.24 -9.28 -27.48
C SER A 80 12.60 -9.81 -26.21
N TYR A 81 12.36 -8.93 -25.24
CA TYR A 81 11.64 -9.25 -24.02
C TYR A 81 10.53 -8.23 -23.77
N LEU A 82 9.43 -8.69 -23.21
CA LEU A 82 8.31 -7.90 -22.72
C LEU A 82 7.93 -8.43 -21.35
N THR A 83 8.08 -7.61 -20.31
CA THR A 83 7.60 -7.93 -18.96
C THR A 83 6.35 -7.12 -18.67
N LEU A 84 5.38 -7.77 -18.03
CA LEU A 84 4.09 -7.21 -17.65
C LEU A 84 3.86 -7.48 -16.18
N ASP A 85 3.69 -6.43 -15.38
CA ASP A 85 3.23 -6.50 -14.00
C ASP A 85 1.94 -5.69 -13.88
N ASN A 86 0.87 -6.36 -13.47
CA ASN A 86 -0.41 -5.74 -13.27
C ASN A 86 -0.90 -5.98 -11.84
N THR A 87 -1.37 -4.93 -11.19
CA THR A 87 -2.00 -5.00 -9.87
C THR A 87 -3.36 -4.33 -9.94
N TRP A 88 -4.43 -5.07 -9.67
CA TRP A 88 -5.77 -4.55 -9.45
C TRP A 88 -6.05 -4.46 -7.96
N SER A 89 -6.63 -3.35 -7.50
CA SER A 89 -7.08 -3.17 -6.13
C SER A 89 -8.52 -2.68 -6.12
N LEU A 90 -9.36 -3.37 -5.35
CA LEU A 90 -10.75 -3.02 -5.08
C LEU A 90 -11.00 -3.18 -3.58
N ARG A 91 -11.03 -2.06 -2.86
CA ARG A 91 -11.23 -2.02 -1.40
C ARG A 91 -10.21 -2.85 -0.63
N GLU A 92 -10.60 -4.05 -0.23
CA GLU A 92 -9.79 -5.01 0.53
C GLU A 92 -9.13 -6.04 -0.39
N HIS A 93 -9.55 -6.12 -1.65
CA HIS A 93 -9.22 -7.17 -2.60
C HIS A 93 -8.12 -6.72 -3.55
N HIS A 94 -6.98 -7.37 -3.49
CA HIS A 94 -5.81 -7.07 -4.31
C HIS A 94 -5.51 -8.28 -5.19
N LEU A 95 -5.39 -8.06 -6.50
CA LEU A 95 -5.00 -9.08 -7.46
C LEU A 95 -3.70 -8.64 -8.11
N ASN A 96 -2.66 -9.46 -8.03
CA ASN A 96 -1.39 -9.22 -8.69
C ASN A 96 -1.12 -10.31 -9.73
N PHE A 97 -0.78 -9.88 -10.94
CA PHE A 97 -0.41 -10.72 -12.06
C PHE A 97 0.92 -10.25 -12.64
N ASN A 98 1.92 -11.12 -12.66
CA ASN A 98 3.25 -10.83 -13.19
C ASN A 98 3.69 -11.92 -14.17
N GLY A 99 4.05 -11.50 -15.39
CA GLY A 99 4.54 -12.40 -16.43
C GLY A 99 5.53 -11.71 -17.37
N SER A 100 6.26 -12.52 -18.14
CA SER A 100 7.16 -12.06 -19.17
C SER A 100 7.09 -12.93 -20.42
N LEU A 101 7.34 -12.30 -21.55
CA LEU A 101 7.43 -12.91 -22.87
C LEU A 101 8.83 -12.63 -23.40
N TYR A 102 9.52 -13.68 -23.80
CA TYR A 102 10.84 -13.64 -24.43
C TYR A 102 10.74 -14.12 -25.87
N GLY A 103 11.59 -13.59 -26.76
CA GLY A 103 11.66 -14.02 -28.16
C GLY A 103 10.49 -13.53 -29.02
N ILE A 104 9.92 -12.35 -28.72
CA ILE A 104 8.87 -11.75 -29.56
C ILE A 104 9.46 -11.51 -30.96
N GLY A 105 8.98 -12.26 -31.96
CA GLY A 105 9.45 -12.16 -33.35
C GLY A 105 10.59 -13.12 -33.73
N THR A 106 10.99 -14.05 -32.85
CA THR A 106 11.96 -15.12 -33.18
C THR A 106 11.37 -16.51 -32.98
N SER A 107 12.02 -17.53 -33.55
CA SER A 107 11.58 -18.94 -33.48
C SER A 107 11.50 -19.51 -32.05
N ASN A 108 12.07 -18.84 -31.05
CA ASN A 108 12.21 -19.35 -29.69
C ASN A 108 11.40 -18.52 -28.69
N GLN A 109 10.11 -18.30 -29.00
CA GLN A 109 9.19 -17.58 -28.14
C GLN A 109 8.96 -18.36 -26.83
N GLN A 110 9.29 -17.75 -25.69
CA GLN A 110 9.09 -18.34 -24.37
C GLN A 110 8.24 -17.40 -23.51
N SER A 111 7.08 -17.89 -23.07
CA SER A 111 6.25 -17.21 -22.07
C SER A 111 6.56 -17.75 -20.69
N LYS A 112 6.75 -16.87 -19.71
CA LYS A 112 6.91 -17.21 -18.30
C LYS A 112 5.91 -16.42 -17.48
N LEU A 113 5.11 -17.13 -16.70
CA LEU A 113 4.26 -16.53 -15.68
C LEU A 113 4.95 -16.68 -14.32
N TYR A 114 5.20 -15.58 -13.63
CA TYR A 114 5.97 -15.60 -12.37
C TYR A 114 5.09 -15.56 -11.13
N ARG A 115 3.98 -14.81 -11.19
CA ARG A 115 3.10 -14.62 -10.04
C ARG A 115 1.68 -14.37 -10.48
N SER A 116 0.76 -15.07 -9.83
CA SER A 116 -0.67 -14.78 -9.85
C SER A 116 -1.16 -14.92 -8.42
N MET A 117 -1.42 -13.80 -7.76
CA MET A 117 -1.73 -13.73 -6.34
C MET A 117 -2.99 -12.91 -6.12
N TYR A 118 -3.85 -13.42 -5.26
CA TYR A 118 -4.98 -12.71 -4.70
C TYR A 118 -4.73 -12.48 -3.22
N GLU A 119 -4.78 -11.24 -2.78
CA GLU A 119 -4.70 -10.87 -1.38
C GLU A 119 -6.00 -10.20 -0.94
N ARG A 120 -6.39 -10.46 0.30
CA ARG A 120 -7.50 -9.78 0.95
C ARG A 120 -7.11 -9.36 2.36
N ASP A 121 -7.25 -8.07 2.65
CA ASP A 121 -7.05 -7.51 3.98
C ASP A 121 -8.39 -7.32 4.69
N TYR A 122 -8.62 -8.02 5.81
CA TYR A 122 -9.86 -7.91 6.59
C TYR A 122 -9.55 -7.84 8.08
N GLN A 123 -9.97 -6.74 8.74
CA GLN A 123 -9.86 -6.55 10.20
C GLN A 123 -8.45 -6.84 10.78
N GLY A 124 -7.41 -6.41 10.07
CA GLY A 124 -6.01 -6.60 10.49
C GLY A 124 -5.44 -7.99 10.19
N ARG A 125 -6.16 -8.84 9.44
CA ARG A 125 -5.66 -10.12 8.92
C ARG A 125 -5.54 -10.05 7.40
N ARG A 126 -4.38 -10.44 6.87
CA ARG A 126 -4.15 -10.61 5.44
C ARG A 126 -4.31 -12.08 5.05
N LEU A 127 -5.17 -12.35 4.09
CA LEU A 127 -5.30 -13.64 3.42
C LEU A 127 -4.66 -13.52 2.04
N ALA A 128 -3.64 -14.31 1.75
CA ALA A 128 -3.03 -14.38 0.43
C ALA A 128 -3.21 -15.79 -0.13
N MET A 129 -3.71 -15.89 -1.36
CA MET A 129 -3.91 -17.14 -2.09
C MET A 129 -3.36 -16.95 -3.49
N GLY A 130 -2.67 -17.95 -4.02
CA GLY A 130 -2.23 -17.87 -5.40
C GLY A 130 -1.06 -18.76 -5.70
N TRP A 131 -0.59 -18.62 -6.93
CA TRP A 131 0.58 -19.30 -7.42
C TRP A 131 1.70 -18.28 -7.55
N TRP A 132 2.77 -18.49 -6.81
CA TRP A 132 4.02 -17.78 -6.98
C TRP A 132 5.12 -18.83 -7.16
N ILE A 133 6.13 -18.51 -7.96
CA ILE A 133 7.32 -19.35 -8.01
C ILE A 133 8.14 -19.08 -6.73
N PRO A 134 8.35 -20.08 -5.85
CA PRO A 134 9.18 -19.91 -4.66
C PRO A 134 10.64 -19.76 -5.11
N GLY A 135 11.18 -18.54 -5.04
CA GLY A 135 12.56 -18.26 -5.46
C GLY A 135 12.86 -16.81 -5.81
N ILE A 136 11.84 -15.97 -6.04
CA ILE A 136 12.01 -14.53 -6.28
C ILE A 136 11.38 -13.76 -5.11
N CYS A 137 12.02 -13.83 -3.94
CA CYS A 137 11.73 -12.93 -2.83
C CYS A 137 12.36 -11.57 -3.14
N ASN A 138 11.69 -10.72 -3.92
CA ASN A 138 12.04 -9.30 -3.90
C ASN A 138 11.32 -8.67 -2.69
N ARG A 139 12.09 -8.52 -1.61
CA ARG A 139 11.69 -7.76 -0.42
C ARG A 139 11.48 -6.32 -0.88
N SER A 140 10.24 -5.87 -1.00
CA SER A 140 9.98 -4.42 -1.05
C SER A 140 10.35 -3.86 0.33
N PRO A 141 11.25 -2.88 0.44
CA PRO A 141 11.42 -2.16 1.69
C PRO A 141 10.14 -1.38 1.98
N ALA A 142 9.73 -1.42 3.25
CA ALA A 142 8.72 -0.56 3.83
C ALA A 142 9.28 0.86 4.03
#